data_AF-A0AAU0WUT5-F1
#
_entry.id   AF-A0AAU0WUT5-F1
#
_cell.length_a   1.000
_cell.length_b   1.000
_cell.length_c   1.000
_cell.angle_alpha   90.00
_cell.angle_beta   90.00
_cell.angle_gamma   90.00
#
_symmetry.space_group_name_H-M   'P 1'
#
loop_
_entity.id
_entity.type
_entity.pdbx_description
1 polymer ?
#
loop_
_entity_poly.entity_id
_entity_poly.type
_entity_poly.pdbx_seq_one_letter_code
_entity_poly.pdbx_strand_id
1 'polypeptide(L)'
;MTTLFTSAEVRRAVELLASRPLIRLVTEIDDNGAIPPRRLAGTLPDLSSHQLRRACEAARAHGLVRTAPGSGLELTDGGAELADLYDAAARWARRHAYPAPVSEFSSRIRHVLDLLAPSLTPERADDLSPRSTASLPSGEAEAELARPRTLLSQWLASNPQVTRVFEPEPVT
;
A
#
# COMPACT_ATOMS: atom_id res chain seq x y z
N MET A 1 13.78 16.51 -2.44
CA MET A 1 12.77 17.08 -3.35
C MET A 1 11.51 16.24 -3.18
N THR A 2 10.39 16.83 -2.80
CA THR A 2 9.11 16.12 -2.65
C THR A 2 8.40 16.16 -3.99
N THR A 3 8.24 15.00 -4.64
CA THR A 3 7.45 14.89 -5.88
C THR A 3 5.98 15.04 -5.53
N LEU A 4 5.27 15.94 -6.21
CA LEU A 4 3.84 16.14 -6.04
C LEU A 4 3.10 15.35 -7.12
N PHE A 5 2.01 14.70 -6.72
CA PHE A 5 1.15 13.90 -7.59
C PHE A 5 -0.22 14.54 -7.72
N THR A 6 -0.94 14.25 -8.79
CA THR A 6 -2.35 14.70 -8.90
C THR A 6 -3.22 13.96 -7.89
N SER A 7 -4.31 14.58 -7.44
CA SER A 7 -5.26 13.95 -6.52
C SER A 7 -5.84 12.63 -7.04
N ALA A 8 -6.03 12.52 -8.37
CA ALA A 8 -6.50 11.31 -9.01
C ALA A 8 -5.45 10.17 -8.99
N GLU A 9 -4.18 10.49 -9.20
CA GLU A 9 -3.08 9.52 -9.14
C GLU A 9 -2.90 8.96 -7.72
N VAL A 10 -2.87 9.85 -6.73
CA VAL A 10 -2.72 9.46 -5.32
C VAL A 10 -3.88 8.58 -4.89
N ARG A 11 -5.11 8.96 -5.22
CA ARG A 11 -6.30 8.18 -4.86
C ARG A 11 -6.23 6.77 -5.44
N ARG A 12 -5.92 6.62 -6.74
CA ARG A 12 -5.80 5.30 -7.38
C ARG A 12 -4.72 4.44 -6.73
N ALA A 13 -3.55 5.04 -6.48
CA ALA A 13 -2.45 4.34 -5.84
C ALA A 13 -2.85 3.88 -4.42
N VAL A 14 -3.40 4.78 -3.59
CA VAL A 14 -3.84 4.43 -2.23
C VAL A 14 -4.94 3.38 -2.25
N GLU A 15 -5.92 3.44 -3.17
CA GLU A 15 -6.97 2.42 -3.30
C GLU A 15 -6.38 1.01 -3.56
N LEU A 16 -5.39 0.92 -4.45
CA LEU A 16 -4.66 -0.32 -4.75
C LEU A 16 -3.85 -0.80 -3.53
N LEU A 17 -2.97 0.05 -3.02
CA LEU A 17 -2.03 -0.27 -1.94
C LEU A 17 -2.75 -0.58 -0.62
N ALA A 18 -3.87 0.08 -0.35
CA ALA A 18 -4.65 -0.18 0.85
C ALA A 18 -5.53 -1.45 0.75
N SER A 19 -5.56 -2.14 -0.40
CA SER A 19 -6.42 -3.32 -0.56
C SER A 19 -5.95 -4.47 0.34
N ARG A 20 -6.88 -5.03 1.13
CA ARG A 20 -6.58 -6.11 2.09
C ARG A 20 -5.87 -7.30 1.42
N PRO A 21 -6.31 -7.81 0.26
CA PRO A 21 -5.64 -8.92 -0.40
C PRO A 21 -4.19 -8.60 -0.81
N LEU A 22 -3.89 -7.37 -1.25
CA LEU A 22 -2.53 -6.99 -1.64
C LEU A 22 -1.63 -6.84 -0.42
N ILE A 23 -2.10 -6.15 0.63
CA ILE A 23 -1.36 -6.02 1.90
C ILE A 23 -1.00 -7.41 2.42
N ARG A 24 -1.98 -8.31 2.49
CA ARG A 24 -1.77 -9.66 3.01
C ARG A 24 -0.80 -10.46 2.15
N LEU A 25 -0.90 -10.38 0.82
CA LEU A 25 0.01 -11.07 -0.10
C LEU A 25 1.46 -10.59 0.05
N VAL A 26 1.68 -9.26 0.04
CA VAL A 26 3.02 -8.68 0.11
C VAL A 26 3.68 -9.00 1.44
N THR A 27 2.97 -8.78 2.54
CA THR A 27 3.51 -9.05 3.89
C THR A 27 3.75 -10.53 4.15
N GLU A 28 2.91 -11.42 3.62
CA GLU A 28 3.15 -12.86 3.76
C GLU A 28 4.43 -13.31 3.05
N ILE A 29 4.73 -12.75 1.87
CA ILE A 29 5.98 -13.06 1.15
C ILE A 29 7.18 -12.39 1.83
N ASP A 30 7.01 -11.19 2.38
CA ASP A 30 8.07 -10.49 3.13
C ASP A 30 8.47 -11.28 4.39
N ASP A 31 7.47 -11.72 5.16
CA ASP A 31 7.69 -12.41 6.45
C ASP A 31 8.23 -13.84 6.26
N ASN A 32 7.75 -14.57 5.24
CA ASN A 32 7.99 -16.02 5.09
C ASN A 32 8.76 -16.41 3.82
N GLY A 33 9.11 -15.44 2.97
CA GLY A 33 9.75 -15.67 1.68
C GLY A 33 8.79 -16.16 0.59
N ALA A 34 9.37 -16.65 -0.50
CA ALA A 34 8.62 -17.02 -1.70
C ALA A 34 7.54 -18.08 -1.42
N ILE A 35 6.34 -17.89 -2.00
CA ILE A 35 5.22 -18.81 -1.85
C ILE A 35 5.13 -19.74 -3.07
N PRO A 36 5.26 -21.07 -2.89
CA PRO A 36 5.08 -22.01 -3.99
C PRO A 36 3.66 -21.93 -4.58
N PRO A 37 3.47 -22.03 -5.91
CA PRO A 37 2.16 -21.83 -6.54
C PRO A 37 1.06 -22.75 -5.99
N ARG A 38 1.41 -23.99 -5.65
CA ARG A 38 0.48 -24.98 -5.09
C ARG A 38 0.12 -24.73 -3.63
N ARG A 39 0.88 -23.90 -2.92
CA ARG A 39 0.68 -23.58 -1.50
C ARG A 39 -0.06 -22.26 -1.28
N LEU A 40 -0.19 -21.41 -2.31
CA LEU A 40 -0.74 -20.06 -2.17
C LEU A 40 -2.08 -19.99 -1.42
N ALA A 41 -3.06 -20.83 -1.80
CA ALA A 41 -4.36 -20.86 -1.12
C ALA A 41 -4.28 -21.38 0.32
N GLY A 42 -3.34 -22.28 0.62
CA GLY A 42 -3.14 -22.80 1.97
C GLY A 42 -2.36 -21.84 2.88
N THR A 43 -1.47 -21.01 2.31
CA THR A 43 -0.72 -19.98 3.04
C THR A 43 -1.60 -18.78 3.39
N LEU A 44 -2.59 -18.47 2.55
CA LEU A 44 -3.48 -17.32 2.69
C LEU A 44 -4.95 -17.76 2.83
N PRO A 45 -5.30 -18.54 3.88
CA PRO A 45 -6.62 -19.16 4.01
C PRO A 45 -7.73 -18.14 4.29
N ASP A 46 -7.37 -16.92 4.71
CA ASP A 46 -8.28 -15.82 4.99
C ASP A 46 -8.70 -15.02 3.75
N LEU A 47 -8.23 -15.43 2.56
CA LEU A 47 -8.57 -14.86 1.26
C LEU A 47 -9.25 -15.91 0.38
N SER A 48 -10.33 -15.51 -0.31
CA SER A 48 -10.94 -16.40 -1.30
C SER A 48 -10.04 -16.59 -2.52
N SER A 49 -10.21 -17.70 -3.25
CA SER A 49 -9.45 -17.96 -4.49
C SER A 49 -9.57 -16.82 -5.51
N HIS A 50 -10.72 -16.16 -5.56
CA HIS A 50 -10.92 -15.00 -6.40
C HIS A 50 -10.08 -13.80 -5.94
N GLN A 51 -10.07 -13.50 -4.64
CA GLN A 51 -9.25 -12.43 -4.07
C GLN A 51 -7.76 -12.68 -4.27
N LEU A 52 -7.30 -13.92 -4.07
CA LEU A 52 -5.91 -14.32 -4.30
C LEU A 52 -5.49 -14.13 -5.75
N ARG A 53 -6.32 -14.60 -6.69
CA ARG A 53 -6.06 -14.44 -8.11
C ARG A 53 -5.94 -12.96 -8.48
N ARG A 54 -6.91 -12.13 -8.08
CA ARG A 54 -6.90 -10.69 -8.35
C ARG A 54 -5.70 -9.97 -7.71
N ALA A 55 -5.34 -10.34 -6.49
CA ALA A 55 -4.16 -9.77 -5.81
C ALA A 55 -2.87 -10.13 -6.54
N CYS A 56 -2.70 -11.39 -6.97
CA CYS A 56 -1.53 -11.83 -7.73
C CYS A 56 -1.46 -11.17 -9.11
N GLU A 57 -2.59 -11.04 -9.80
CA GLU A 57 -2.68 -10.33 -11.09
C GLU A 57 -2.25 -8.87 -10.92
N ALA A 58 -2.83 -8.15 -9.95
CA ALA A 58 -2.49 -6.76 -9.68
C ALA A 58 -1.01 -6.60 -9.27
N ALA A 59 -0.53 -7.45 -8.36
CA ALA A 59 0.86 -7.41 -7.91
C ALA A 59 1.85 -7.65 -9.06
N ARG A 60 1.56 -8.57 -9.99
CA ARG A 60 2.38 -8.77 -11.20
C ARG A 60 2.30 -7.58 -12.16
N ALA A 61 1.09 -7.08 -12.42
CA ALA A 61 0.87 -5.95 -13.33
C ALA A 61 1.62 -4.68 -12.87
N HIS A 62 1.76 -4.49 -11.56
CA HIS A 62 2.50 -3.38 -10.98
C HIS A 62 3.96 -3.72 -10.64
N GLY A 63 4.44 -4.91 -11.00
CA GLY A 63 5.84 -5.31 -10.81
C GLY A 63 6.25 -5.51 -9.36
N LEU A 64 5.30 -5.80 -8.46
CA LEU A 64 5.53 -6.01 -7.02
C LEU A 64 5.98 -7.43 -6.69
N VAL A 65 5.58 -8.39 -7.53
CA VAL A 65 5.94 -9.80 -7.40
C VAL A 65 6.37 -10.37 -8.74
N ARG A 66 7.22 -11.38 -8.69
CA ARG A 66 7.60 -12.18 -9.85
C ARG A 66 7.55 -13.67 -9.51
N THR A 67 7.48 -14.51 -10.53
CA THR A 67 7.61 -15.96 -10.36
C THR A 67 9.07 -16.34 -10.53
N ALA A 68 9.72 -16.78 -9.45
CA ALA A 68 11.04 -17.38 -9.48
C ALA A 68 10.97 -18.88 -9.76
N PRO A 69 11.74 -19.40 -10.75
CA PRO A 69 11.86 -20.83 -10.99
C PRO A 69 12.28 -21.57 -9.72
N GLY A 70 11.58 -22.66 -9.38
CA GLY A 70 11.88 -23.49 -8.21
C GLY A 70 11.34 -22.97 -6.86
N SER A 71 11.18 -21.65 -6.68
CA SER A 71 10.73 -21.05 -5.41
C SER A 71 9.26 -20.65 -5.41
N GLY A 72 8.74 -20.17 -6.55
CA GLY A 72 7.36 -19.70 -6.67
C GLY A 72 7.25 -18.17 -6.72
N LEU A 73 6.23 -17.62 -6.06
CA LEU A 73 5.93 -16.19 -6.09
C LEU A 73 6.79 -15.45 -5.04
N GLU A 74 7.62 -14.52 -5.47
CA GLU A 74 8.51 -13.73 -4.60
C GLU A 74 8.35 -12.22 -4.85
N LEU A 75 8.78 -11.41 -3.88
CA LEU A 75 8.82 -9.95 -4.03
C LEU A 75 9.91 -9.53 -5.01
N THR A 76 9.63 -8.48 -5.76
CA THR A 76 10.65 -7.67 -6.44
C THR A 76 11.21 -6.63 -5.47
N ASP A 77 12.20 -5.84 -5.90
CA ASP A 77 12.70 -4.71 -5.11
C ASP A 77 11.57 -3.73 -4.77
N GLY A 78 10.72 -3.37 -5.74
CA GLY A 78 9.55 -2.51 -5.50
C GLY A 78 8.50 -3.16 -4.58
N GLY A 79 8.41 -4.49 -4.57
CA GLY A 79 7.58 -5.23 -3.61
C GLY A 79 8.15 -5.19 -2.19
N ALA A 80 9.46 -5.32 -2.04
CA ALA A 80 10.16 -5.23 -0.76
C ALA A 80 10.09 -3.82 -0.17
N GLU A 81 10.31 -2.78 -0.98
CA GLU A 81 10.13 -1.38 -0.57
C GLU A 81 8.69 -1.08 -0.13
N LEU A 82 7.69 -1.74 -0.77
CA LEU A 82 6.30 -1.65 -0.33
C LEU A 82 6.07 -2.33 1.02
N ALA A 83 6.72 -3.46 1.28
CA ALA A 83 6.67 -4.12 2.57
C ALA A 83 7.27 -3.24 3.69
N ASP A 84 8.40 -2.57 3.43
CA ASP A 84 9.00 -1.58 4.34
C ASP A 84 8.04 -0.43 4.66
N LEU A 85 7.29 0.07 3.65
CA LEU A 85 6.24 1.06 3.85
C LEU A 85 5.12 0.51 4.75
N TYR A 86 4.65 -0.71 4.51
CA TYR A 86 3.62 -1.34 5.33
C TYR A 86 4.05 -1.54 6.78
N ASP A 87 5.29 -1.99 7.02
CA ASP A 87 5.83 -2.12 8.37
C ASP A 87 5.98 -0.75 9.06
N ALA A 88 6.48 0.27 8.35
CA ALA A 88 6.57 1.63 8.88
C ALA A 88 5.18 2.18 9.27
N ALA A 89 4.18 2.00 8.41
CA ALA A 89 2.80 2.41 8.66
C ALA A 89 2.19 1.65 9.86
N ALA A 90 2.36 0.34 9.91
CA ALA A 90 1.84 -0.48 10.99
C ALA A 90 2.51 -0.17 12.33
N ARG A 91 3.83 0.09 12.33
CA ARG A 91 4.57 0.51 13.53
C ARG A 91 4.07 1.84 14.06
N TRP A 92 3.88 2.83 13.18
CA TRP A 92 3.31 4.13 13.57
C TRP A 92 1.90 3.95 14.15
N ALA A 93 1.04 3.21 13.46
CA ALA A 93 -0.33 2.96 13.89
C ALA A 93 -0.41 2.27 15.26
N ARG A 94 0.46 1.28 15.51
CA ARG A 94 0.55 0.61 16.82
C ARG A 94 0.99 1.56 17.93
N ARG A 95 2.00 2.39 17.69
CA ARG A 95 2.51 3.35 18.69
C ARG A 95 1.44 4.36 19.11
N HIS A 96 0.64 4.82 18.15
CA HIS A 96 -0.38 5.85 18.37
C HIS A 96 -1.79 5.28 18.56
N ALA A 97 -1.92 3.95 18.72
CA ALA A 97 -3.20 3.25 18.87
C ALA A 97 -4.26 3.63 17.80
N TYR A 98 -3.81 3.86 16.57
CA TYR A 98 -4.60 4.34 15.45
C TYR A 98 -5.00 3.20 14.50
N PRO A 99 -6.21 3.19 13.91
CA PRO A 99 -7.33 4.10 14.19
C PRO A 99 -8.02 3.82 15.54
N ALA A 100 -7.86 2.61 16.05
CA ALA A 100 -8.26 2.19 17.38
C ALA A 100 -7.22 1.23 17.97
N PRO A 101 -7.18 1.06 19.31
CA PRO A 101 -6.20 0.18 19.95
C PRO A 101 -6.24 -1.25 19.42
N VAL A 102 -7.45 -1.77 19.18
CA VAL A 102 -7.69 -3.09 18.57
C VAL A 102 -8.10 -2.87 17.12
N SER A 103 -7.21 -3.19 16.21
CA SER A 103 -7.45 -3.11 14.77
C SER A 103 -6.56 -4.11 14.07
N GLU A 104 -7.13 -4.79 13.08
CA GLU A 104 -6.39 -5.70 12.20
C GLU A 104 -5.27 -4.97 11.48
N PHE A 105 -4.18 -5.69 11.21
CA PHE A 105 -2.98 -5.15 10.56
C PHE A 105 -3.29 -4.41 9.25
N SER A 106 -4.06 -5.02 8.34
CA SER A 106 -4.44 -4.39 7.07
C SER A 106 -5.33 -3.15 7.26
N SER A 107 -6.15 -3.13 8.32
CA SER A 107 -6.98 -1.96 8.64
C SER A 107 -6.09 -0.79 9.06
N ARG A 108 -5.10 -1.03 9.93
CA ARG A 108 -4.13 -0.01 10.36
C ARG A 108 -3.40 0.61 9.18
N ILE A 109 -2.87 -0.22 8.27
CA ILE A 109 -2.16 0.24 7.08
C ILE A 109 -3.07 1.13 6.22
N ARG A 110 -4.29 0.67 5.91
CA ARG A 110 -5.25 1.45 5.13
C ARG A 110 -5.47 2.84 5.71
N HIS A 111 -5.76 2.92 7.01
CA HIS A 111 -6.03 4.20 7.65
C HIS A 111 -4.80 5.13 7.66
N VAL A 112 -3.59 4.58 7.80
CA VAL A 112 -2.37 5.38 7.68
C VAL A 112 -2.15 5.87 6.25
N LEU A 113 -2.39 5.03 5.23
CA LEU A 113 -2.28 5.46 3.83
C LEU A 113 -3.31 6.54 3.49
N ASP A 114 -4.55 6.41 3.96
CA ASP A 114 -5.60 7.43 3.80
C ASP A 114 -5.21 8.75 4.50
N LEU A 115 -4.52 8.68 5.63
CA LEU A 115 -3.98 9.85 6.34
C LEU A 115 -2.84 10.53 5.58
N LEU A 116 -2.00 9.76 4.88
CA LEU A 116 -0.86 10.27 4.11
C LEU A 116 -1.28 10.86 2.76
N ALA A 117 -2.31 10.30 2.12
CA ALA A 117 -2.74 10.64 0.76
C ALA A 117 -2.82 12.15 0.49
N PRO A 118 -3.46 12.96 1.36
CA PRO A 118 -3.61 14.37 1.09
C PRO A 118 -2.33 15.21 1.17
N SER A 119 -1.26 14.67 1.79
CA SER A 119 0.03 15.36 1.87
C SER A 119 0.88 15.20 0.61
N LEU A 120 0.40 14.41 -0.36
CA LEU A 120 1.07 14.11 -1.62
C LEU A 120 0.52 14.95 -2.80
N THR A 121 -0.53 15.74 -2.57
CA THR A 121 -1.21 16.52 -3.60
C THR A 121 -0.97 18.03 -3.42
N PRO A 122 -0.84 18.80 -4.51
CA PRO A 122 -0.63 20.25 -4.44
C PRO A 122 -1.89 21.02 -4.00
N GLU A 123 -3.09 20.47 -4.20
CA GLU A 123 -4.39 21.14 -3.98
C GLU A 123 -4.69 21.46 -2.50
N ARG A 124 -4.00 20.83 -1.55
CA ARG A 124 -4.24 21.07 -0.12
C ARG A 124 -3.68 22.41 0.39
N ALA A 125 -2.94 23.16 -0.43
CA ALA A 125 -2.53 24.50 -0.04
C ALA A 125 -3.73 25.47 0.08
N ASP A 126 -4.85 25.24 -0.64
CA ASP A 126 -5.97 26.19 -0.73
C ASP A 126 -7.31 25.70 -0.14
N ASP A 127 -7.53 24.40 0.04
CA ASP A 127 -8.83 23.87 0.49
C ASP A 127 -8.80 23.35 1.94
N LEU A 128 -8.90 24.28 2.89
CA LEU A 128 -9.09 23.99 4.32
C LEU A 128 -10.57 23.65 4.61
N SER A 129 -11.05 22.54 4.08
CA SER A 129 -12.30 21.92 4.54
C SER A 129 -12.01 20.72 5.45
N PRO A 130 -12.48 20.70 6.72
CA PRO A 130 -12.18 19.62 7.65
C PRO A 130 -13.04 18.40 7.34
N ARG A 131 -12.52 17.47 6.53
CA ARG A 131 -13.13 16.13 6.36
C ARG A 131 -12.44 15.08 7.23
N SER A 132 -13.29 14.46 8.06
CA SER A 132 -13.09 13.34 8.99
C SER A 132 -12.35 13.63 10.29
N THR A 133 -13.15 13.85 11.33
CA THR A 133 -12.81 13.86 12.76
C THR A 133 -12.45 12.48 13.31
N ALA A 134 -11.62 11.72 12.59
CA ALA A 134 -10.83 10.68 13.25
C ALA A 134 -9.72 11.42 13.99
N SER A 135 -9.71 11.35 15.34
CA SER A 135 -8.76 12.01 16.24
C SER A 135 -7.45 12.34 15.55
N LEU A 136 -7.25 13.62 15.22
CA LEU A 136 -6.02 14.05 14.56
C LEU A 136 -4.84 13.66 15.46
N PRO A 137 -3.75 13.12 14.88
CA PRO A 137 -2.58 12.76 15.67
C PRO A 137 -2.03 13.98 16.41
N SER A 138 -1.49 13.81 17.61
CA SER A 138 -0.76 14.88 18.31
C SER A 138 0.40 15.41 17.44
N GLY A 139 0.95 16.60 17.74
CA GLY A 139 2.05 17.15 16.96
C GLY A 139 3.28 16.24 16.86
N GLU A 140 3.52 15.41 17.88
CA GLU A 140 4.54 14.36 17.88
C GLU A 140 4.20 13.22 16.90
N ALA A 141 2.93 12.78 16.91
CA ALA A 141 2.47 11.75 15.99
C ALA A 141 2.49 12.22 14.52
N GLU A 142 2.21 13.49 14.25
CA GLU A 142 2.37 14.12 12.92
C GLU A 142 3.85 14.15 12.48
N ALA A 143 4.78 14.46 13.39
CA ALA A 143 6.21 14.43 13.09
C ALA A 143 6.69 13.00 12.76
N GLU A 144 6.22 12.00 13.49
CA GLU A 144 6.55 10.59 13.21
C GLU A 144 5.93 10.05 11.92
N LEU A 145 4.86 10.67 11.38
CA LEU A 145 4.34 10.34 10.05
C LEU A 145 5.30 10.70 8.91
N ALA A 146 6.31 11.53 9.17
CA ALA A 146 7.28 11.94 8.15
C ALA A 146 7.99 10.74 7.50
N ARG A 147 8.27 9.68 8.26
CA ARG A 147 8.92 8.46 7.71
C ARG A 147 7.99 7.70 6.75
N PRO A 148 6.78 7.25 7.15
CA PRO A 148 5.82 6.66 6.22
C PRO A 148 5.51 7.54 5.01
N ARG A 149 5.41 8.86 5.20
CA ARG A 149 5.20 9.84 4.12
C ARG A 149 6.34 9.85 3.10
N THR A 150 7.58 9.83 3.59
CA THR A 150 8.78 9.81 2.75
C THR A 150 8.86 8.51 1.95
N LEU A 151 8.64 7.37 2.61
CA LEU A 151 8.62 6.06 1.95
C LEU A 151 7.55 5.98 0.86
N LEU A 152 6.32 6.42 1.14
CA LEU A 152 5.25 6.44 0.16
C LEU A 152 5.57 7.35 -1.04
N SER A 153 6.13 8.54 -0.78
CA SER A 153 6.50 9.49 -1.84
C SER A 153 7.61 8.92 -2.74
N GLN A 154 8.64 8.33 -2.14
CA GLN A 154 9.75 7.68 -2.85
C GLN A 154 9.26 6.48 -3.66
N TRP A 155 8.43 5.64 -3.05
CA TRP A 155 7.89 4.46 -3.69
C TRP A 155 7.03 4.81 -4.90
N LEU A 156 6.15 5.82 -4.79
CA LEU A 156 5.34 6.28 -5.92
C LEU A 156 6.19 6.87 -7.05
N ALA A 157 7.28 7.57 -6.71
CA ALA A 157 8.22 8.09 -7.71
C ALA A 157 8.97 6.97 -8.45
N SER A 158 9.32 5.89 -7.75
CA SER A 158 9.97 4.70 -8.33
C SER A 158 9.01 3.78 -9.07
N ASN A 159 7.69 3.89 -8.83
CA ASN A 159 6.66 3.01 -9.39
C ASN A 159 5.57 3.77 -10.18
N PRO A 160 5.92 4.51 -11.25
CA PRO A 160 4.97 5.33 -12.01
C PRO A 160 3.85 4.53 -12.70
N GLN A 161 4.04 3.23 -12.93
CA GLN A 161 3.02 2.33 -13.46
C GLN A 161 1.81 2.17 -12.53
N VAL A 162 1.94 2.55 -11.26
CA VAL A 162 0.85 2.46 -10.27
C VAL A 162 -0.06 3.68 -10.34
N THR A 163 0.47 4.83 -10.77
CA THR A 163 -0.29 6.09 -10.89
C THR A 163 -0.87 6.28 -12.29
N ARG A 164 -0.26 5.67 -13.32
CA ARG A 164 -0.71 5.71 -14.72
C ARG A 164 -2.04 5.00 -14.92
N VAL A 165 -2.94 5.66 -15.65
CA VAL A 165 -4.15 5.05 -16.18
C VAL A 165 -3.73 4.17 -17.35
N PHE A 166 -3.95 2.85 -17.25
CA PHE A 166 -4.06 2.04 -18.46
C PHE A 166 -5.40 2.41 -19.09
N GLU A 167 -5.38 3.31 -20.08
CA GLU A 167 -6.51 3.43 -20.99
C GLU A 167 -6.61 2.07 -21.71
N PRO A 168 -7.73 1.35 -21.62
CA PRO A 168 -7.91 0.16 -22.43
C PRO A 168 -7.85 0.60 -23.90
N GLU A 169 -6.96 0.00 -24.69
CA GLU A 169 -6.93 0.23 -26.13
C GLU A 169 -8.34 0.00 -26.70
N PRO A 170 -8.87 0.91 -27.52
CA PRO A 170 -10.14 0.68 -28.19
C PRO A 170 -9.98 -0.54 -29.08
N VAL A 171 -10.84 -1.53 -28.87
CA VAL A 171 -10.97 -2.68 -29.78
C VAL A 171 -11.47 -2.12 -31.11
N THR A 172 -10.56 -1.96 -32.07
CA THR A 172 -10.88 -1.73 -33.49
C THR A 172 -11.41 -2.99 -34.15
#